data_AF-F8D3G7-F1
#
_entry.id   AF-F8D3G7-F1
#
_cell.length_a   1.000
_cell.length_b   1.000
_cell.length_c   1.000
_cell.angle_alpha   90.00
_cell.angle_beta   90.00
_cell.angle_gamma   90.00
#
_symmetry.space_group_name_H-M   'P 1'
#
loop_
_entity.id
_entity.type
_entity.pdbx_description
1 polymer ?
#
loop_
_entity_poly.entity_id
_entity_poly.type
_entity_poly.pdbx_seq_one_letter_code
_entity_poly.pdbx_strand_id
1 'polypeptide(L)'
;MDGLTPFAGYNLAIGIVVALELLYFLSLEASVAAYRRFVLVTVAGVTLAVIAGPIAELVAPALVHWVHAIAALLVVFGLYDPVTNDTRTTEWARVLLSEPSRVRRPAEWMTPMDDEILAAFHDTGLALTPSVVAFNTGFSRKEVNRRLIELEAHGFVDKVERGKYRLARRGERYLRGQFRTGSATDDEGEDDSGIRG
;
A
#
# COMPACT_ATOMS: atom_id res chain seq x y z
N MET A 1 -8.50 -41.51 43.69
CA MET A 1 -8.81 -40.84 42.42
C MET A 1 -10.07 -40.05 42.70
N ASP A 2 -9.91 -38.76 42.96
CA ASP A 2 -11.07 -37.90 43.11
C ASP A 2 -11.80 -37.87 41.77
N GLY A 3 -13.08 -38.20 41.79
CA GLY A 3 -13.89 -38.29 40.57
C GLY A 3 -13.98 -36.95 39.85
N LEU A 4 -14.59 -36.96 38.65
CA LEU A 4 -14.94 -35.75 37.91
C LEU A 4 -15.64 -34.74 38.82
N THR A 5 -14.94 -33.67 39.18
CA THR A 5 -15.57 -32.57 39.91
C THR A 5 -16.56 -31.88 38.97
N PRO A 6 -17.70 -31.37 39.48
CA PRO A 6 -18.66 -30.63 38.65
C PRO A 6 -18.02 -29.48 37.86
N PHE A 7 -17.00 -28.83 38.45
CA PHE A 7 -16.24 -27.76 37.82
C PHE A 7 -15.35 -28.24 36.66
N ALA A 8 -14.59 -29.33 36.85
CA ALA A 8 -13.76 -29.89 35.80
C ALA A 8 -14.60 -30.44 34.63
N GLY A 9 -15.75 -31.07 34.94
CA GLY A 9 -16.71 -31.52 33.93
C GLY A 9 -17.31 -30.38 33.12
N TYR A 10 -17.67 -29.27 33.80
CA TYR A 10 -18.15 -28.04 33.13
C TYR A 10 -17.09 -27.44 32.21
N ASN A 11 -15.84 -27.28 32.68
CA ASN A 11 -14.74 -26.72 31.89
C ASN A 11 -14.45 -27.54 30.64
N LEU A 12 -14.44 -28.88 30.75
CA LEU A 12 -14.25 -29.76 29.61
C LEU A 12 -15.41 -29.64 28.60
N ALA A 13 -16.65 -29.61 29.07
CA ALA A 13 -17.83 -29.49 28.20
C ALA A 13 -17.84 -28.18 27.41
N ILE A 14 -17.64 -27.04 28.10
CA ILE A 14 -17.52 -25.73 27.45
C ILE A 14 -16.33 -25.74 26.49
N GLY A 15 -15.23 -26.35 26.89
CA GLY A 15 -14.04 -26.35 26.07
C GLY A 15 -14.19 -27.11 24.75
N ILE A 16 -14.91 -28.22 24.76
CA ILE A 16 -15.28 -28.96 23.55
C ILE A 16 -16.17 -28.10 22.64
N VAL A 17 -17.16 -27.39 23.20
CA VAL A 17 -18.05 -26.51 22.41
C VAL A 17 -17.24 -25.42 21.71
N VAL A 18 -16.38 -24.70 22.45
CA VAL A 18 -15.54 -23.62 21.90
C VAL A 18 -14.60 -24.15 20.80
N ALA A 19 -14.00 -25.32 21.00
CA ALA A 19 -13.15 -25.93 19.98
C ALA A 19 -13.93 -26.27 18.70
N LEU A 20 -15.14 -26.81 18.82
CA LEU A 20 -15.99 -27.12 17.68
C LEU A 20 -16.42 -25.85 16.92
N GLU A 21 -16.76 -24.77 17.65
CA GLU A 21 -17.08 -23.47 17.05
C GLU A 21 -15.89 -22.89 16.28
N LEU A 22 -14.69 -22.93 16.87
CA LEU A 22 -13.47 -22.47 16.20
C LEU A 22 -13.17 -23.28 14.93
N LEU A 23 -13.34 -24.60 14.97
CA LEU A 23 -13.16 -25.47 13.81
C LEU A 23 -14.22 -25.23 12.73
N TYR A 24 -15.47 -24.99 13.13
CA TYR A 24 -16.56 -24.63 12.22
C TYR A 24 -16.27 -23.29 11.53
N PHE A 25 -15.91 -22.26 12.30
CA PHE A 25 -15.56 -20.94 11.75
C PHE A 25 -14.38 -21.02 10.77
N LEU A 26 -13.33 -21.75 11.14
CA LEU A 26 -12.18 -22.00 10.28
C LEU A 26 -12.56 -22.75 8.98
N SER A 27 -13.59 -23.60 9.01
CA SER A 27 -14.08 -24.28 7.80
C SER A 27 -14.83 -23.34 6.85
N LEU A 28 -15.46 -22.28 7.37
CA LEU A 28 -16.16 -21.28 6.57
C LEU A 28 -15.18 -20.31 5.88
N GLU A 29 -14.05 -20.00 6.50
CA GLU A 29 -13.07 -19.01 6.01
C GLU A 29 -11.94 -19.60 5.12
N ALA A 30 -12.16 -20.78 4.53
CA ALA A 30 -11.13 -21.52 3.79
C ALA A 30 -10.55 -20.83 2.53
N SER A 31 -10.97 -19.61 2.19
CA SER A 31 -10.63 -18.90 0.95
C SER A 31 -9.32 -18.09 0.99
N VAL A 32 -8.68 -17.88 2.14
CA VAL A 32 -7.43 -17.07 2.25
C VAL A 32 -6.19 -17.95 2.52
N ALA A 33 -5.62 -18.50 1.45
CA ALA A 33 -4.54 -19.51 1.52
C ALA A 33 -3.21 -19.01 2.14
N ALA A 34 -2.88 -17.72 2.01
CA ALA A 34 -1.57 -17.19 2.44
C ALA A 34 -1.43 -17.08 3.98
N TYR A 35 -2.53 -16.86 4.69
CA TYR A 35 -2.55 -16.65 6.15
C TYR A 35 -2.89 -17.91 6.94
N ARG A 36 -3.30 -18.98 6.24
CA ARG A 36 -3.88 -20.19 6.80
C ARG A 36 -2.98 -20.87 7.84
N ARG A 37 -1.66 -20.88 7.65
CA ARG A 37 -0.73 -21.59 8.56
C ARG A 37 -0.67 -20.97 9.96
N PHE A 38 -0.66 -19.65 10.07
CA PHE A 38 -0.54 -18.97 11.37
C PHE A 38 -1.85 -19.02 12.14
N VAL A 39 -2.96 -18.80 11.44
CA VAL A 39 -4.32 -18.98 12.00
C VAL A 39 -4.51 -20.41 12.49
N LEU A 40 -4.09 -21.42 11.73
CA LEU A 40 -4.16 -22.82 12.16
C LEU A 40 -3.36 -23.08 13.43
N VAL A 41 -2.16 -22.50 13.57
CA VAL A 41 -1.33 -22.67 14.76
C VAL A 41 -1.95 -21.96 15.98
N THR A 42 -2.53 -20.77 15.79
CA THR A 42 -3.28 -20.07 16.84
C THR A 42 -4.49 -20.88 17.30
N VAL A 43 -5.31 -21.36 16.35
CA VAL A 43 -6.49 -22.19 16.67
C VAL A 43 -6.07 -23.48 17.36
N ALA A 44 -5.02 -24.15 16.89
CA ALA A 44 -4.49 -25.34 17.54
C ALA A 44 -4.03 -25.07 18.98
N GLY A 45 -3.38 -23.93 19.23
CA GLY A 45 -3.00 -23.50 20.57
C GLY A 45 -4.20 -23.26 21.48
N VAL A 46 -5.23 -22.57 20.99
CA VAL A 46 -6.47 -22.33 21.75
C VAL A 46 -7.22 -23.64 22.03
N THR A 47 -7.38 -24.50 21.02
CA THR A 47 -8.01 -25.82 21.19
C THR A 47 -7.25 -26.67 22.21
N LEU A 48 -5.90 -26.66 22.17
CA LEU A 48 -5.07 -27.37 23.14
C LEU A 48 -5.30 -26.84 24.57
N ALA A 49 -5.30 -25.52 24.79
CA ALA A 49 -5.55 -24.95 26.11
C ALA A 49 -6.92 -25.37 26.67
N VAL A 50 -7.94 -25.26 25.82
CA VAL A 50 -9.34 -25.33 26.23
C VAL A 50 -9.83 -26.78 26.39
N ILE A 51 -9.25 -27.77 25.68
CA ILE A 51 -9.57 -29.19 25.84
C ILE A 51 -8.53 -29.92 26.71
N ALA A 52 -7.24 -29.79 26.39
CA ALA A 52 -6.21 -30.59 27.05
C ALA A 52 -5.90 -30.11 28.47
N GLY A 53 -6.15 -28.82 28.79
CA GLY A 53 -6.02 -28.29 30.15
C GLY A 53 -6.94 -29.03 31.15
N PRO A 54 -8.27 -29.05 30.93
CA PRO A 54 -9.21 -29.80 31.76
C PRO A 54 -8.94 -31.31 31.81
N ILE A 55 -8.52 -31.91 30.69
CA ILE A 55 -8.14 -33.34 30.67
C ILE A 55 -6.92 -33.58 31.56
N ALA A 56 -5.87 -32.76 31.43
CA ALA A 56 -4.67 -32.88 32.24
C ALA A 56 -4.96 -32.68 33.74
N GLU A 57 -5.89 -31.79 34.10
CA GLU A 57 -6.32 -31.60 35.48
C GLU A 57 -6.96 -32.87 36.06
N LEU A 58 -7.68 -33.64 35.24
CA LEU A 58 -8.33 -34.88 35.67
C LEU A 58 -7.37 -36.07 35.77
N VAL A 59 -6.46 -36.23 34.80
CA VAL A 59 -5.66 -37.47 34.66
C VAL A 59 -4.20 -37.32 35.03
N ALA A 60 -3.64 -36.11 34.93
CA ALA A 60 -2.23 -35.83 35.19
C ALA A 60 -2.00 -34.40 35.73
N PRO A 61 -2.46 -34.08 36.95
CA PRO A 61 -2.44 -32.70 37.49
C PRO A 61 -1.05 -32.04 37.45
N ALA A 62 0.01 -32.84 37.63
CA ALA A 62 1.40 -32.39 37.56
C ALA A 62 1.79 -31.79 36.19
N LEU A 63 1.09 -32.14 35.12
CA LEU A 63 1.38 -31.69 33.76
C LEU A 63 0.53 -30.49 33.31
N VAL A 64 -0.45 -30.05 34.11
CA VAL A 64 -1.39 -28.97 33.73
C VAL A 64 -0.66 -27.69 33.29
N HIS A 65 0.34 -27.26 34.05
CA HIS A 65 1.11 -26.05 33.73
C HIS A 65 1.92 -26.20 32.43
N TRP A 66 2.41 -27.40 32.14
CA TRP A 66 3.13 -27.69 30.89
C TRP A 66 2.19 -27.62 29.69
N VAL A 67 0.98 -28.16 29.80
CA VAL A 67 -0.05 -28.08 28.76
C VAL A 67 -0.41 -26.63 28.46
N HIS A 68 -0.63 -25.82 29.50
CA HIS A 68 -0.91 -24.39 29.34
C HIS A 68 0.27 -23.62 28.73
N ALA A 69 1.51 -23.92 29.15
CA ALA A 69 2.71 -23.27 28.59
C ALA A 69 2.89 -23.57 27.10
N ILE A 70 2.68 -24.83 26.68
CA ILE A 70 2.77 -25.23 25.26
C ILE A 70 1.65 -24.55 24.46
N ALA A 71 0.43 -24.53 24.98
CA ALA A 71 -0.69 -23.86 24.33
C ALA A 71 -0.44 -22.36 24.15
N ALA A 72 0.06 -21.68 25.19
CA ALA A 72 0.41 -20.27 25.13
C ALA A 72 1.52 -19.99 24.11
N LEU A 73 2.54 -20.85 24.02
CA LEU A 73 3.60 -20.71 23.00
C LEU A 73 3.05 -20.86 21.58
N LEU A 74 2.13 -21.80 21.34
CA LEU A 74 1.48 -21.96 20.04
C LEU A 74 0.63 -20.75 19.69
N VAL A 75 -0.13 -20.19 20.65
CA VAL A 75 -0.90 -18.96 20.44
C VAL A 75 0.03 -17.78 20.14
N VAL A 76 1.09 -17.60 20.94
CA VAL A 76 2.07 -16.51 20.72
C VAL A 76 2.73 -16.66 19.35
N PHE A 77 3.14 -17.87 18.96
CA PHE A 77 3.77 -18.10 17.66
C PHE A 77 2.79 -17.95 16.50
N GLY A 78 1.54 -18.41 16.65
CA GLY A 78 0.50 -18.25 15.64
C GLY A 78 0.05 -16.78 15.48
N LEU A 79 0.07 -15.99 16.56
CA LEU A 79 -0.16 -14.55 16.54
C LEU A 79 1.08 -13.75 16.14
N TYR A 80 2.28 -14.35 16.21
CA TYR A 80 3.52 -13.76 15.75
C TYR A 80 3.51 -13.75 14.22
N ASP A 81 2.98 -12.67 13.66
CA ASP A 81 3.01 -12.42 12.23
C ASP A 81 4.26 -11.62 11.84
N PRO A 82 5.28 -12.23 11.22
CA PRO A 82 6.38 -11.48 10.61
C PRO A 82 5.96 -10.69 9.35
N VAL A 83 4.71 -10.79 8.88
CA VAL A 83 4.23 -10.29 7.58
C VAL A 83 3.46 -8.95 7.66
N THR A 84 3.40 -8.28 8.82
CA THR A 84 3.00 -6.86 8.87
C THR A 84 4.04 -5.90 8.26
N ASN A 85 5.10 -6.41 7.63
CA ASN A 85 6.06 -5.60 6.89
C ASN A 85 5.72 -5.39 5.39
N ASP A 86 4.88 -6.23 4.76
CA ASP A 86 4.66 -6.18 3.30
C ASP A 86 3.30 -5.58 2.87
N THR A 87 2.25 -5.72 3.69
CA THR A 87 0.96 -5.07 3.40
C THR A 87 1.03 -3.56 3.66
N ARG A 88 1.91 -3.13 4.58
CA ARG A 88 2.13 -1.72 4.88
C ARG A 88 2.97 -1.02 3.81
N THR A 89 3.72 -1.69 2.96
CA THR A 89 4.40 -1.02 1.83
C THR A 89 3.47 -0.92 0.61
N THR A 90 2.68 -1.96 0.35
CA THR A 90 1.77 -2.02 -0.81
C THR A 90 0.51 -1.14 -0.67
N GLU A 91 -0.09 -1.07 0.52
CA GLU A 91 -1.24 -0.18 0.75
C GLU A 91 -0.83 1.30 0.74
N TRP A 92 0.34 1.63 1.30
CA TRP A 92 0.85 3.00 1.22
C TRP A 92 1.28 3.36 -0.21
N ALA A 93 1.81 2.42 -0.98
CA ALA A 93 2.04 2.63 -2.40
C ALA A 93 0.71 2.92 -3.14
N ARG A 94 -0.37 2.20 -2.86
CA ARG A 94 -1.70 2.46 -3.45
C ARG A 94 -2.22 3.85 -3.11
N VAL A 95 -2.11 4.28 -1.85
CA VAL A 95 -2.53 5.62 -1.39
C VAL A 95 -1.65 6.72 -2.01
N LEU A 96 -0.34 6.50 -2.11
CA LEU A 96 0.57 7.45 -2.77
C LEU A 96 0.34 7.51 -4.29
N LEU A 97 -0.03 6.39 -4.91
CA LEU A 97 -0.36 6.30 -6.34
C LEU A 97 -1.76 6.85 -6.68
N SER A 98 -2.68 6.94 -5.72
CA SER A 98 -3.98 7.57 -5.97
C SER A 98 -3.90 9.09 -6.18
N GLU A 99 -2.89 9.75 -5.59
CA GLU A 99 -2.65 11.19 -5.78
C GLU A 99 -1.14 11.47 -5.98
N PRO A 100 -0.58 11.13 -7.15
CA PRO A 100 0.87 11.24 -7.40
C PRO A 100 1.36 12.70 -7.32
N SER A 101 0.46 13.68 -7.51
CA SER A 101 0.72 15.11 -7.35
C SER A 101 1.24 15.47 -5.96
N ARG A 102 0.78 14.78 -4.89
CA ARG A 102 1.22 15.03 -3.50
C ARG A 102 2.64 14.57 -3.21
N VAL A 103 3.15 13.63 -4.00
CA VAL A 103 4.50 13.07 -3.84
C VAL A 103 5.54 13.85 -4.66
N ARG A 104 5.09 14.49 -5.74
CA ARG A 104 5.93 15.33 -6.57
C ARG A 104 6.37 16.59 -5.81
N ARG A 105 7.58 17.07 -6.12
CA ARG A 105 8.12 18.33 -5.59
C ARG A 105 7.95 19.42 -6.64
N PRO A 106 6.83 20.17 -6.65
CA PRO A 106 6.65 21.27 -7.60
C PRO A 106 7.76 22.32 -7.42
N ALA A 107 8.13 22.98 -8.51
CA ALA A 107 8.98 24.17 -8.42
C ALA A 107 8.20 25.32 -7.75
N GLU A 108 8.90 26.27 -7.14
CA GLU A 108 8.26 27.35 -6.36
C GLU A 108 7.25 28.19 -7.14
N TRP A 109 7.41 28.31 -8.46
CA TRP A 109 6.50 29.04 -9.35
C TRP A 109 5.28 28.21 -9.80
N MET A 110 5.32 26.89 -9.60
CA MET A 110 4.24 26.00 -10.01
C MET A 110 3.06 26.07 -9.04
N THR A 111 1.88 25.87 -9.60
CA THR A 111 0.60 25.76 -8.93
C THR A 111 0.07 24.33 -9.08
N PRO A 112 -0.88 23.88 -8.24
CA PRO A 112 -1.51 22.56 -8.40
C PRO A 112 -2.11 22.35 -9.80
N MET A 113 -2.61 23.43 -10.40
CA MET A 113 -3.15 23.43 -11.77
C MET A 113 -2.11 23.01 -12.83
N ASP A 114 -0.83 23.33 -12.66
CA ASP A 114 0.20 22.93 -13.62
C ASP A 114 0.42 21.43 -13.63
N ASP A 115 0.33 20.79 -12.47
CA ASP A 115 0.47 19.34 -12.34
C ASP A 115 -0.65 18.63 -13.12
N GLU A 116 -1.89 19.11 -12.97
CA GLU A 116 -3.05 18.59 -13.71
C GLU A 116 -2.95 18.85 -15.22
N ILE A 117 -2.45 20.03 -15.62
CA ILE A 117 -2.19 20.35 -17.04
C ILE A 117 -1.15 19.38 -17.62
N LEU A 118 -0.03 19.17 -16.93
CA LEU A 118 1.03 18.26 -17.39
C LEU A 118 0.55 16.81 -17.43
N ALA A 119 -0.22 16.37 -16.43
CA ALA A 119 -0.83 15.04 -16.40
C ALA A 119 -1.73 14.81 -17.63
N ALA A 120 -2.55 15.81 -18.02
CA ALA A 120 -3.40 15.69 -19.21
C ALA A 120 -2.60 15.47 -20.51
N PHE A 121 -1.42 16.08 -20.67
CA PHE A 121 -0.54 15.79 -21.81
C PHE A 121 0.10 14.42 -21.72
N HIS A 122 0.54 14.01 -20.52
CA HIS A 122 1.19 12.72 -20.30
C HIS A 122 0.23 11.55 -20.57
N ASP A 123 -0.99 11.62 -20.03
CA ASP A 123 -1.97 10.54 -20.13
C ASP A 123 -2.44 10.32 -21.57
N THR A 124 -2.45 11.37 -22.39
CA THR A 124 -2.81 11.28 -23.80
C THR A 124 -1.60 10.98 -24.70
N GLY A 125 -0.41 11.45 -24.34
CA GLY A 125 0.76 11.46 -25.22
C GLY A 125 0.61 12.34 -26.46
N LEU A 126 -0.41 13.20 -26.50
CA LEU A 126 -0.78 13.99 -27.68
C LEU A 126 -0.33 15.45 -27.59
N ALA A 127 -0.33 16.13 -28.73
CA ALA A 127 -0.28 17.58 -28.76
C ALA A 127 -1.69 18.15 -28.57
N LEU A 128 -1.90 18.96 -27.53
CA LEU A 128 -3.22 19.48 -27.15
C LEU A 128 -3.30 21.00 -27.30
N THR A 129 -4.50 21.51 -27.52
CA THR A 129 -4.80 22.95 -27.46
C THR A 129 -5.25 23.34 -26.04
N PRO A 130 -5.16 24.62 -25.64
CA PRO A 130 -5.67 25.09 -24.36
C PRO A 130 -7.14 24.74 -24.11
N SER A 131 -7.96 24.70 -25.17
CA SER A 131 -9.38 24.34 -25.06
C SER A 131 -9.58 22.87 -24.69
N VAL A 132 -8.79 21.97 -25.28
CA VAL A 132 -8.88 20.53 -24.99
C VAL A 132 -8.39 20.26 -23.57
N VAL A 133 -7.29 20.90 -23.15
CA VAL A 133 -6.80 20.77 -21.78
C VAL A 133 -7.85 21.27 -20.79
N ALA A 134 -8.40 22.48 -20.98
CA ALA A 134 -9.46 23.04 -20.14
C ALA A 134 -10.70 22.14 -20.03
N PHE A 135 -11.11 21.53 -21.16
CA PHE A 135 -12.23 20.60 -21.17
C PHE A 135 -11.99 19.36 -20.28
N ASN A 136 -10.75 18.86 -20.22
CA ASN A 136 -10.42 17.65 -19.47
C ASN A 136 -10.04 17.92 -18.01
N THR A 137 -9.53 19.10 -17.68
CA THR A 137 -9.14 19.47 -16.30
C THR A 137 -10.23 20.23 -15.54
N GLY A 138 -11.25 20.75 -16.23
CA GLY A 138 -12.32 21.54 -15.62
C GLY A 138 -11.95 23.00 -15.32
N PHE A 139 -10.70 23.41 -15.58
CA PHE A 139 -10.27 24.81 -15.46
C PHE A 139 -10.74 25.65 -16.65
N SER A 140 -10.74 26.97 -16.50
CA SER A 140 -11.07 27.86 -17.63
C SER A 140 -9.96 27.84 -18.69
N ARG A 141 -10.35 27.96 -19.97
CA ARG A 141 -9.39 28.09 -21.08
C ARG A 141 -8.40 29.25 -20.89
N LYS A 142 -8.84 30.34 -20.27
CA LYS A 142 -8.00 31.53 -20.00
C LYS A 142 -6.89 31.19 -19.01
N GLU A 143 -7.21 30.51 -17.92
CA GLU A 143 -6.24 30.09 -16.90
C GLU A 143 -5.28 29.06 -17.46
N VAL A 144 -5.79 28.06 -18.19
CA VAL A 144 -4.97 27.05 -18.87
C VAL A 144 -3.98 27.71 -19.83
N ASN A 145 -4.44 28.65 -20.66
CA ASN A 145 -3.56 29.34 -21.58
C ASN A 145 -2.46 30.15 -20.86
N ARG A 146 -2.78 30.79 -19.73
CA ARG A 146 -1.79 31.51 -18.92
C ARG A 146 -0.73 30.54 -18.38
N ARG A 147 -1.16 29.42 -17.80
CA ARG A 147 -0.24 28.41 -17.24
C ARG A 147 0.60 27.72 -18.32
N LEU A 148 0.04 27.45 -19.50
CA LEU A 148 0.79 26.88 -20.63
C LEU A 148 1.95 27.78 -21.09
N ILE A 149 1.77 29.11 -21.07
CA ILE A 149 2.84 30.06 -21.40
C ILE A 149 3.97 29.97 -20.36
N GLU A 150 3.63 29.83 -19.08
CA GLU A 150 4.59 29.71 -17.98
C GLU A 150 5.33 28.36 -18.02
N LEU A 151 4.59 27.27 -18.25
CA LEU A 151 5.16 25.93 -18.43
C LEU A 151 6.07 25.86 -19.66
N GLU A 152 5.72 26.55 -20.76
CA GLU A 152 6.57 26.68 -21.95
C GLU A 152 7.85 27.45 -21.62
N ALA A 153 7.74 28.60 -20.92
CA ALA A 153 8.89 29.40 -20.51
C ALA A 153 9.88 28.64 -19.61
N HIS A 154 9.39 27.70 -18.81
CA HIS A 154 10.22 26.83 -17.98
C HIS A 154 10.58 25.48 -18.63
N GLY A 155 10.22 25.26 -19.89
CA GLY A 155 10.58 24.07 -20.68
C GLY A 155 9.87 22.78 -20.28
N PHE A 156 8.71 22.85 -19.62
CA PHE A 156 7.90 21.69 -19.26
C PHE A 156 6.98 21.22 -20.38
N VAL A 157 6.62 22.13 -21.30
CA VAL A 157 5.89 21.85 -22.53
C VAL A 157 6.56 22.57 -23.70
N ASP A 158 6.42 22.02 -24.90
CA ASP A 158 6.92 22.61 -26.14
C ASP A 158 5.74 22.99 -27.04
N LYS A 159 5.84 24.13 -27.71
CA LYS A 159 4.86 24.56 -28.70
C LYS A 159 5.19 24.00 -30.06
N VAL A 160 4.42 23.00 -30.49
CA VAL A 160 4.65 22.29 -31.76
C VAL A 160 4.11 23.06 -32.97
N GLU A 161 3.00 23.79 -32.78
CA GLU A 161 2.35 24.63 -33.79
C GLU A 161 1.60 25.77 -33.09
N ARG A 162 1.07 26.72 -33.88
CA ARG A 162 0.28 27.83 -33.34
C ARG A 162 -0.89 27.32 -32.49
N GLY A 163 -0.76 27.49 -31.17
CA GLY A 163 -1.80 27.16 -30.19
C GLY A 163 -1.89 25.68 -29.82
N LYS A 164 -0.91 24.86 -30.21
CA LYS A 164 -0.79 23.44 -29.80
C LYS A 164 0.50 23.24 -29.02
N TYR A 165 0.39 22.57 -27.89
CA TYR A 165 1.50 22.26 -27.00
C TYR A 165 1.66 20.75 -26.89
N ARG A 166 2.86 20.28 -26.58
CA ARG A 166 3.18 18.88 -26.28
C ARG A 166 4.03 18.84 -25.02
N LEU A 167 3.94 17.75 -24.26
CA LEU A 167 4.81 17.53 -23.11
C LEU A 167 6.29 17.51 -23.54
N ALA A 168 7.13 18.29 -22.86
CA ALA A 168 8.57 18.30 -23.09
C ALA A 168 9.26 17.25 -22.22
N ARG A 169 10.51 16.91 -22.55
CA ARG A 169 11.32 15.93 -21.79
C ARG A 169 11.46 16.31 -20.31
N ARG A 170 11.52 17.61 -19.99
CA ARG A 170 11.60 18.10 -18.59
C ARG A 170 10.29 17.83 -17.84
N GLY A 171 9.14 18.08 -18.47
CA GLY A 171 7.82 17.78 -17.91
C GLY A 171 7.62 16.29 -17.65
N GLU A 172 8.08 15.44 -18.58
CA GLU A 172 8.08 13.98 -18.41
C GLU A 172 8.88 13.54 -17.17
N ARG A 173 10.10 14.06 -17.00
CA ARG A 173 10.92 13.76 -15.81
C ARG A 173 10.27 14.24 -14.53
N TYR A 174 9.60 15.39 -14.55
CA TYR A 174 8.84 15.89 -13.41
C TYR A 174 7.71 14.96 -13.01
N LEU A 175 6.88 14.52 -13.97
CA LEU A 175 5.76 13.62 -13.68
C LEU A 175 6.21 12.25 -13.15
N ARG A 176 7.38 11.77 -13.57
CA ARG A 176 8.01 10.54 -13.07
C ARG A 176 8.74 10.68 -11.73
N GLY A 177 8.72 11.86 -11.10
CA GLY A 177 9.43 12.12 -9.85
C GLY A 177 10.96 12.14 -9.99
N GLN A 178 11.48 12.25 -11.22
CA GLN A 178 12.91 12.29 -11.55
C GLN A 178 13.45 13.72 -11.65
N PHE A 179 12.63 14.71 -11.32
CA PHE A 179 13.00 16.12 -11.32
C PHE A 179 13.63 16.52 -9.98
N ARG A 180 14.83 17.09 -10.04
CA ARG A 180 15.50 17.68 -8.89
C ARG A 180 15.31 19.20 -8.95
N THR A 181 14.60 19.76 -7.97
CA THR A 181 14.53 21.22 -7.82
C THR A 181 15.86 21.69 -7.19
N GLY A 182 16.80 22.08 -8.04
CA GLY A 182 18.04 22.76 -7.66
C GLY A 182 18.05 24.17 -8.26
N SER A 183 18.33 25.17 -7.44
CA SER A 183 18.41 26.59 -7.82
C SER A 183 19.54 26.84 -8.82
N ALA A 184 19.19 27.46 -9.95
CA ALA A 184 20.03 28.14 -10.94
C ALA A 184 21.10 27.30 -11.69
N THR A 185 21.18 27.56 -13.01
CA THR A 185 22.20 27.10 -13.98
C THR A 185 22.32 25.59 -14.21
N ASP A 186 21.43 25.04 -15.04
CA ASP A 186 21.79 23.93 -15.95
C ASP A 186 21.53 24.43 -17.37
N ASP A 187 22.35 25.41 -17.77
CA ASP A 187 22.57 25.80 -19.16
C ASP A 187 24.06 25.54 -19.42
N GLU A 188 24.40 24.27 -19.67
CA GLU A 188 25.62 23.92 -20.38
C GLU A 188 25.23 23.02 -21.54
N GLY A 189 25.50 23.54 -22.73
CA GLY A 189 25.11 23.01 -24.01
C GLY A 189 25.73 21.66 -24.33
N GLU A 190 24.92 20.83 -24.98
CA GLU A 190 25.41 19.74 -25.80
C GLU A 190 25.85 20.34 -27.14
N ASP A 191 27.08 20.88 -27.15
CA ASP A 191 27.83 21.23 -28.36
C ASP A 191 28.32 19.93 -29.01
N ASP A 192 27.53 19.39 -29.93
CA ASP A 192 28.01 18.44 -30.94
C ASP A 192 28.52 19.23 -32.16
N SER A 193 29.61 19.99 -31.97
CA SER A 193 30.47 20.41 -33.06
C SER A 193 31.52 19.32 -33.29
N GLY A 194 31.10 18.30 -34.06
CA GLY A 194 32.00 17.32 -34.66
C GLY A 194 33.05 18.01 -35.53
N ILE A 195 34.22 18.26 -34.95
CA ILE A 195 35.42 18.73 -35.62
C ILE A 195 35.85 17.69 -36.66
N ARG A 196 35.94 18.16 -37.90
CA ARG A 196 36.78 17.60 -38.96
C ARG A 196 38.23 17.54 -38.48
N GLY A 197 38.81 16.34 -38.53
CA GLY A 197 40.24 16.07 -38.45
C GLY A 197 40.52 14.72 -39.11
#